data_AF-A0A8S3JXQ2-F1
#
_entry.id   AF-A0A8S3JXQ2-F1
#
_cell.length_a   1.000
_cell.length_b   1.000
_cell.length_c   1.000
_cell.angle_alpha   90.00
_cell.angle_beta   90.00
_cell.angle_gamma   90.00
#
_symmetry.space_group_name_H-M   'P 1'
#
loop_
_entity.id
_entity.type
_entity.pdbx_description
1 polymer ?
#
loop_
_entity_poly.entity_id
_entity_poly.type
_entity_poly.pdbx_seq_one_letter_code
_entity_poly.pdbx_strand_id
1 'polypeptide(L)' 'LLHFKLYKKPYFDEDAYQNIYIKSRKTFNVRQLAALKSLYYWRDRIARHEDESTGYVLPNHMLLQIAEILP' A
#
# COMPACT_ATOMS: atom_id res chain seq x y z
N LEU A 1 -8.39 -32.10 6.94
CA LEU A 1 -7.34 -31.84 5.93
C LEU A 1 -6.85 -30.38 5.98
N LEU A 2 -6.42 -29.88 7.15
CA LEU A 2 -5.90 -28.51 7.34
C LEU A 2 -4.41 -28.48 7.71
N HIS A 3 -3.82 -29.63 8.07
CA HIS A 3 -2.46 -29.77 8.60
C HIS A 3 -1.32 -29.58 7.58
N PHE A 4 -1.62 -29.40 6.29
CA PHE A 4 -0.62 -29.27 5.22
C PHE A 4 -0.54 -27.87 4.58
N LYS A 5 -1.15 -26.84 5.20
CA LYS A 5 -0.97 -25.47 4.71
C LYS A 5 0.41 -24.96 5.11
N LEU A 6 1.35 -25.04 4.17
CA LEU A 6 2.66 -24.41 4.29
C LEU A 6 2.51 -22.89 4.32
N TYR A 7 3.11 -22.25 5.33
CA TYR A 7 3.22 -20.80 5.37
C TYR A 7 4.08 -20.31 4.19
N LYS A 8 3.59 -19.29 3.49
CA LYS A 8 4.34 -18.55 2.47
C LYS A 8 4.38 -17.10 2.90
N LYS A 9 5.58 -16.50 2.89
CA LYS A 9 5.71 -15.07 3.15
C LYS A 9 4.82 -14.29 2.17
N PRO A 10 4.09 -13.27 2.63
CA PRO A 10 3.27 -12.45 1.75
C PRO A 10 4.14 -11.81 0.66
N TYR A 11 3.77 -12.06 -0.60
CA TYR A 11 4.39 -11.40 -1.75
C TYR A 11 3.89 -9.95 -1.85
N PHE A 12 4.75 -9.03 -2.27
CA PHE A 12 4.35 -7.66 -2.53
C PHE A 12 3.70 -7.58 -3.91
N ASP A 13 2.40 -7.29 -3.94
CA ASP A 13 1.66 -7.04 -5.18
C ASP A 13 1.74 -5.55 -5.54
N GLU A 14 2.45 -5.25 -6.63
CA GLU A 14 2.66 -3.88 -7.11
C GLU A 14 1.37 -3.16 -7.51
N ASP A 15 0.29 -3.90 -7.80
CA ASP A 15 -1.00 -3.36 -8.22
C ASP A 15 -2.02 -3.29 -7.08
N ALA A 16 -1.68 -3.78 -5.89
CA ALA A 16 -2.59 -3.75 -4.75
C ALA A 16 -2.92 -2.33 -4.24
N TYR A 17 -2.15 -1.30 -4.64
CA TYR A 17 -2.52 0.11 -4.41
C TYR A 17 -3.84 0.49 -5.11
N GLN A 18 -4.17 -0.15 -6.24
CA GLN A 18 -5.41 0.10 -6.97
C GLN A 18 -6.64 -0.25 -6.13
N ASN A 19 -6.55 -1.29 -5.29
CA ASN A 19 -7.64 -1.66 -4.38
C ASN A 19 -7.93 -0.56 -3.34
N ILE A 20 -6.88 0.10 -2.84
CA ILE A 20 -7.04 1.22 -1.89
C ILE A 20 -7.62 2.43 -2.62
N TYR A 21 -7.14 2.70 -3.83
CA TYR A 21 -7.65 3.79 -4.67
C TYR A 21 -9.14 3.63 -5.00
N ILE A 22 -9.55 2.48 -5.53
CA ILE A 22 -10.95 2.19 -5.90
C ILE A 22 -11.86 2.31 -4.68
N LYS A 23 -11.46 1.75 -3.54
CA LYS A 23 -12.25 1.83 -2.28
C LYS A 23 -12.38 3.26 -1.74
N SER A 24 -11.41 4.13 -2.02
CA SER A 24 -11.44 5.52 -1.54
C SER A 24 -12.48 6.40 -2.25
N ARG A 25 -12.92 6.01 -3.46
CA ARG A 25 -13.80 6.81 -4.34
C ARG A 25 -13.25 8.21 -4.67
N LYS A 26 -11.95 8.44 -4.52
CA LYS A 26 -11.26 9.68 -4.92
C LYS A 26 -10.99 9.69 -6.43
N THR A 27 -10.78 10.89 -6.98
CA THR A 27 -10.37 11.08 -8.38
C THR A 27 -8.98 11.68 -8.40
N PHE A 28 -7.99 10.89 -8.82
CA PHE A 28 -6.61 11.32 -8.93
C PHE A 28 -6.24 11.61 -10.38
N ASN A 29 -5.46 12.68 -10.59
CA ASN A 29 -4.76 12.89 -11.84
C ASN A 29 -3.53 11.95 -11.95
N VAL A 30 -2.85 11.96 -13.09
CA VAL A 30 -1.71 11.08 -13.37
C VAL A 30 -0.58 11.24 -12.34
N ARG A 31 -0.31 12.47 -11.86
CA ARG A 31 0.74 12.73 -10.86
C ARG A 31 0.36 12.17 -9.50
N GLN A 32 -0.89 12.35 -9.08
CA GLN A 32 -1.41 11.82 -7.81
C GLN A 32 -1.44 10.28 -7.81
N LEU A 33 -1.80 9.65 -8.94
CA LEU A 33 -1.72 8.18 -9.09
C LEU A 33 -0.29 7.67 -9.03
N ALA A 34 0.65 8.36 -9.68
CA ALA A 34 2.07 8.02 -9.61
C ALA A 34 2.59 8.13 -8.18
N ALA A 35 2.26 9.22 -7.47
CA ALA A 35 2.60 9.41 -6.06
C ALA A 35 2.02 8.30 -5.18
N LEU A 36 0.75 7.91 -5.41
CA LEU A 36 0.11 6.82 -4.69
C LEU A 36 0.85 5.49 -4.87
N LYS A 37 1.24 5.15 -6.11
CA LYS A 37 2.00 3.93 -6.41
C LYS A 37 3.37 3.96 -5.72
N SER A 38 4.09 5.08 -5.79
CA SER A 38 5.40 5.25 -5.16
C SER A 38 5.33 5.15 -3.62
N LEU A 39 4.34 5.79 -2.99
CA LEU A 39 4.12 5.72 -1.55
C LEU A 39 3.74 4.31 -1.09
N TYR A 40 2.91 3.61 -1.87
CA TYR A 40 2.52 2.24 -1.58
C TYR A 40 3.73 1.29 -1.59
N TYR A 41 4.60 1.41 -2.60
CA TYR A 41 5.86 0.67 -2.69
C TYR A 41 6.80 0.98 -1.53
N TRP A 42 7.04 2.28 -1.26
CA TRP A 42 7.89 2.72 -0.17
C TRP A 42 7.42 2.16 1.17
N ARG A 43 6.12 2.20 1.44
CA ARG A 43 5.54 1.69 2.68
C ARG A 43 5.77 0.20 2.88
N ASP A 44 5.58 -0.62 1.85
CA ASP A 44 5.86 -2.07 1.94
C ASP A 44 7.37 -2.33 2.17
N ARG A 45 8.22 -1.58 1.47
CA ARG A 45 9.68 -1.62 1.65
C ARG A 45 10.12 -1.33 3.08
N ILE A 46 9.53 -0.33 3.74
CA ILE A 46 9.83 0.03 5.14
C ILE A 46 9.24 -0.99 6.10
N ALA A 47 7.98 -1.38 5.92
CA ALA A 47 7.31 -2.39 6.74
C ALA A 47 8.13 -3.70 6.82
N ARG A 48 8.65 -4.17 5.68
CA ARG A 48 9.52 -5.36 5.64
C ARG A 48 10.89 -5.15 6.26
N HIS A 49 11.44 -3.94 6.17
CA HIS A 49 12.77 -3.63 6.69
C HIS A 49 12.78 -3.56 8.21
N GLU A 50 11.75 -2.94 8.77
CA GLU A 50 11.59 -2.69 10.22
C GLU A 50 10.81 -3.79 10.95
N ASP A 51 10.37 -4.84 10.25
CA ASP A 51 9.47 -5.90 10.76
C ASP A 51 8.14 -5.36 11.33
N GLU A 52 7.62 -4.32 10.69
CA GLU A 52 6.40 -3.62 11.08
C GLU A 52 5.24 -3.89 10.13
N SER A 53 4.02 -3.67 10.61
CA SER A 53 2.85 -3.71 9.74
C SER A 53 2.78 -2.48 8.83
N THR A 54 2.24 -2.62 7.61
CA THR A 54 2.03 -1.46 6.72
C THR A 54 1.11 -0.41 7.33
N GLY A 55 0.16 -0.81 8.18
CA GLY A 55 -0.72 0.10 8.90
C GLY A 55 0.01 0.91 9.98
N TYR A 56 1.02 0.34 10.63
CA TYR A 56 1.88 1.03 11.59
C TYR A 56 2.77 2.05 10.88
N VAL A 57 3.41 1.66 9.77
CA VAL A 57 4.29 2.55 8.98
C VAL A 57 3.52 3.74 8.40
N LEU A 58 2.41 3.49 7.69
CA LEU A 58 1.58 4.56 7.13
C LEU A 58 0.15 4.04 6.82
N PRO A 59 -0.86 4.47 7.59
CA PRO A 59 -2.25 4.10 7.35
C PRO A 59 -2.77 4.49 5.96
N ASN A 60 -3.70 3.71 5.41
CA ASN A 60 -4.24 3.93 4.05
C ASN A 60 -4.82 5.33 3.84
N HIS A 61 -5.53 5.89 4.82
CA HIS A 61 -6.16 7.20 4.68
C HIS A 61 -5.11 8.33 4.59
N MET A 62 -4.01 8.24 5.35
CA MET A 62 -2.90 9.18 5.27
C MET A 62 -2.12 9.03 3.96
N LEU A 63 -1.89 7.78 3.52
CA LEU A 63 -1.24 7.48 2.25
C LEU A 63 -2.01 8.09 1.05
N LEU A 64 -3.34 7.99 1.07
CA LEU A 64 -4.22 8.65 0.10
C LEU A 64 -4.14 10.18 0.21
N GLN A 65 -4.14 10.74 1.43
CA GLN A 65 -4.08 12.19 1.64
C GLN A 65 -2.76 12.79 1.12
N ILE A 66 -1.61 12.15 1.38
CA ILE A 66 -0.31 12.61 0.88
C ILE A 66 -0.28 12.58 -0.66
N ALA A 67 -0.77 11.49 -1.25
CA ALA A 67 -0.84 11.37 -2.71
C ALA A 67 -1.78 12.41 -3.34
N GLU A 68 -2.85 12.81 -2.64
CA GLU A 68 -3.82 13.79 -3.10
C GLU A 68 -3.28 15.23 -3.04
N ILE A 69 -2.66 15.63 -1.93
CA ILE A 69 -2.20 17.01 -1.76
C ILE A 69 -0.88 17.30 -2.48
N LEU A 70 -0.10 16.26 -2.82
CA LEU A 70 1.24 16.39 -3.42
C LEU A 70 2.06 17.49 -2.72
N PRO A 71 2.37 17.31 -1.43
CA PRO A 71 2.96 18.36 -0.60
C PRO A 71 4.36 18.75 -1.06
#